data_AF-A0A966JB81-F1
#
_entry.id   AF-A0A966JB81-F1
#
_cell.length_a   1.000
_cell.length_b   1.000
_cell.length_c   1.000
_cell.angle_alpha   90.00
_cell.angle_beta   90.00
_cell.angle_gamma   90.00
#
_symmetry.space_group_name_H-M   'P 1'
#
loop_
_entity.id
_entity.type
_entity.pdbx_description
1 polymer ?
#
loop_
_entity_poly.entity_id
_entity_poly.type
_entity_poly.pdbx_seq_one_letter_code
_entity_poly.pdbx_strand_id
1 'polypeptide(L)'
;AYPFAYFCATRSAMVRNLLLVAVMIPFWTNFLVRNYAWRLLLSSGGPVSSFTESIGLGPTEILFTKTAVVIGLVYAYLPFMILPLFASIDRLDWRLVEASRDLYASGPASFRRVVLPLTMPGVIAGSILVFVPSMGAYVTPELLGGGKETLLGSYIVTQFLTARNWPVGASLSFVLMAVMLVSTIIYFRAGAKNL
;
A
#
# COMPACT_ATOMS: atom_id res chain seq x y z
N ALA A 1 4.01 -4.74 -4.64
CA ALA A 1 4.92 -4.92 -3.48
C ALA A 1 5.62 -6.29 -3.50
N TYR A 2 4.88 -7.41 -3.50
CA TYR A 2 5.48 -8.76 -3.38
C TYR A 2 6.57 -9.09 -4.42
N PRO A 3 6.35 -8.95 -5.75
CA PRO A 3 7.40 -9.27 -6.73
C PRO A 3 8.66 -8.43 -6.55
N PHE A 4 8.51 -7.16 -6.17
CA PHE A 4 9.63 -6.26 -5.89
C PHE A 4 10.40 -6.67 -4.64
N ALA A 5 9.70 -7.00 -3.54
CA ALA A 5 10.33 -7.48 -2.31
C ALA A 5 11.08 -8.81 -2.54
N TYR A 6 10.47 -9.74 -3.29
CA TYR A 6 11.11 -10.98 -3.72
C TYR A 6 12.35 -10.73 -4.57
N PHE A 7 12.24 -9.83 -5.55
CA PHE A 7 13.39 -9.42 -6.35
C PHE A 7 14.51 -8.86 -5.48
N CYS A 8 14.24 -7.96 -4.54
CA CYS A 8 15.24 -7.40 -3.63
C CYS A 8 15.97 -8.48 -2.81
N ALA A 9 15.23 -9.45 -2.27
CA ALA A 9 15.80 -10.54 -1.46
C ALA A 9 16.73 -11.47 -2.27
N THR A 10 16.55 -11.56 -3.59
CA THR A 10 17.40 -12.37 -4.47
C THR A 10 18.64 -11.65 -5.03
N ARG A 11 18.89 -10.39 -4.64
CA ARG A 11 20.01 -9.57 -5.14
C ARG A 11 21.14 -9.46 -4.12
N SER A 12 22.33 -9.07 -4.59
CA SER A 12 23.48 -8.82 -3.71
C SER A 12 23.17 -7.73 -2.68
N ALA A 13 23.84 -7.78 -1.52
CA ALA A 13 23.58 -6.89 -0.41
C ALA A 13 23.60 -5.40 -0.79
N MET A 14 24.51 -4.99 -1.68
CA MET A 14 24.61 -3.61 -2.17
C MET A 14 23.37 -3.19 -2.97
N VAL A 15 22.97 -3.99 -3.97
CA VAL A 15 21.80 -3.70 -4.83
C VAL A 15 20.52 -3.72 -4.00
N ARG A 16 20.40 -4.71 -3.11
CA ARG A 16 19.28 -4.82 -2.17
C ARG A 16 19.14 -3.57 -1.31
N ASN A 17 20.23 -3.12 -0.67
CA ASN A 17 20.21 -1.92 0.17
C ASN A 17 19.87 -0.66 -0.65
N LEU A 18 20.41 -0.53 -1.87
CA LEU A 18 20.09 0.59 -2.76
C LEU A 18 18.60 0.62 -3.14
N LEU A 19 18.02 -0.53 -3.49
CA LEU A 19 16.60 -0.64 -3.83
C LEU A 19 15.69 -0.32 -2.64
N LEU A 20 16.04 -0.78 -1.44
CA LEU A 20 15.29 -0.47 -0.22
C LEU A 20 15.38 1.01 0.13
N VAL A 21 16.56 1.63 -0.01
CA VAL A 21 16.72 3.07 0.15
C VAL A 21 15.85 3.82 -0.87
N ALA A 22 15.85 3.41 -2.15
CA ALA A 22 15.00 4.04 -3.17
C ALA A 22 13.51 4.02 -2.82
N VAL A 23 13.02 2.93 -2.22
CA VAL A 23 11.64 2.83 -1.72
C VAL A 23 11.40 3.72 -0.50
N MET A 24 12.40 3.94 0.34
CA MET A 24 12.31 4.76 1.54
C MET A 24 12.48 6.26 1.28
N ILE A 25 13.20 6.68 0.25
CA ILE A 25 13.38 8.09 -0.15
C ILE A 25 12.06 8.88 -0.15
N PRO A 26 10.96 8.43 -0.81
CA PRO A 26 9.72 9.18 -0.83
C PRO A 26 9.08 9.35 0.55
N PHE A 27 9.39 8.45 1.49
CA PHE A 27 8.90 8.55 2.88
C PHE A 27 9.55 9.72 3.64
N TRP A 28 10.77 10.11 3.28
CA TRP A 28 11.50 11.21 3.94
C TRP A 28 10.99 12.60 3.52
N THR A 29 10.20 12.66 2.45
CA THR A 29 9.55 13.90 2.00
C THR A 29 8.28 14.18 2.80
N ASN A 30 7.95 15.46 2.94
CA ASN A 30 6.73 15.87 3.63
C ASN A 30 5.48 15.30 2.93
N PHE A 31 4.58 14.71 3.73
CA PHE A 31 3.37 14.06 3.25
C PHE A 31 2.46 14.99 2.43
N LEU A 32 2.29 16.26 2.81
CA LEU A 32 1.47 17.22 2.07
C LEU A 32 2.12 17.60 0.74
N VAL A 33 3.41 17.93 0.77
CA VAL A 33 4.19 18.26 -0.45
C VAL A 33 4.05 17.14 -1.48
N ARG A 34 4.14 15.90 -1.03
CA ARG A 34 4.00 14.71 -1.87
C ARG A 34 2.61 14.58 -2.51
N ASN A 35 1.54 14.87 -1.76
CA ASN A 35 0.18 14.88 -2.32
C ASN A 35 -0.03 16.03 -3.31
N TYR A 36 0.53 17.21 -3.06
CA TYR A 36 0.51 18.32 -4.02
C TYR A 36 1.28 17.99 -5.30
N ALA A 37 2.43 17.33 -5.19
CA ALA A 37 3.18 16.86 -6.35
C ALA A 37 2.34 15.89 -7.20
N TRP A 38 1.67 14.92 -6.56
CA TRP A 38 0.73 14.03 -7.28
C TRP A 38 -0.46 14.76 -7.90
N ARG A 39 -1.00 15.77 -7.23
CA ARG A 39 -2.07 16.61 -7.79
C ARG A 39 -1.62 17.33 -9.06
N LEU A 40 -0.39 17.86 -9.08
CA LEU A 40 0.20 18.50 -10.26
C LEU A 40 0.52 17.49 -11.37
N LEU A 41 1.00 16.30 -11.01
CA LEU A 41 1.32 15.25 -11.99
C LEU A 41 0.07 14.74 -12.71
N LEU A 42 -1.03 14.58 -11.98
CA LEU A 42 -2.29 14.01 -12.45
C LEU A 42 -3.28 15.03 -13.00
N SER A 43 -3.01 16.33 -12.87
CA SER A 43 -3.91 17.38 -13.38
C SER A 43 -4.02 17.33 -14.90
N SER A 44 -5.14 17.84 -15.44
CA SER A 44 -5.30 18.06 -16.88
C SER A 44 -4.18 18.96 -17.41
N GLY A 45 -3.44 18.50 -18.41
CA GLY A 45 -2.23 19.18 -18.91
C GLY A 45 -0.96 19.01 -18.06
N GLY A 46 -1.02 18.20 -17.00
CA GLY A 46 0.16 17.77 -16.24
C GLY A 46 0.98 16.72 -16.99
N PRO A 47 2.19 16.37 -16.49
CA PRO A 47 3.09 15.42 -17.15
C PRO A 47 2.46 14.08 -17.54
N VAL A 48 1.51 13.56 -16.74
CA VAL A 48 0.82 12.30 -17.06
C VAL A 48 -0.10 12.47 -18.26
N SER A 49 -0.90 13.55 -18.31
CA SER A 49 -1.77 13.87 -19.47
C SER A 49 -0.94 14.12 -20.72
N SER A 50 0.15 14.90 -20.61
CA SER A 50 1.03 15.17 -21.74
C SER A 50 1.69 13.90 -22.28
N PHE A 51 2.05 12.97 -21.39
CA PHE A 51 2.60 11.67 -21.81
C PHE A 51 1.55 10.83 -22.55
N THR A 52 0.31 10.73 -22.03
CA THR A 52 -0.75 9.96 -22.70
C THR A 52 -1.15 10.56 -24.05
N GLU A 53 -1.14 11.89 -24.15
CA GLU A 53 -1.32 12.59 -25.42
C GLU A 53 -0.19 12.27 -26.41
N SER A 54 1.06 12.26 -25.96
CA SER A 54 2.23 11.98 -26.82
C SER A 54 2.24 10.59 -27.45
N ILE A 55 1.61 9.61 -26.78
CA ILE A 55 1.49 8.22 -27.26
C ILE A 55 0.15 7.95 -27.98
N GLY A 56 -0.65 8.99 -28.24
CA GLY A 56 -1.88 8.91 -29.03
C GLY A 56 -3.12 8.42 -28.26
N LEU A 57 -3.07 8.35 -26.93
CA LEU A 57 -4.23 7.97 -26.09
C LEU A 57 -5.13 9.16 -25.73
N GLY A 58 -4.73 10.39 -26.09
CA GLY A 58 -5.44 11.62 -25.77
C GLY A 58 -5.24 12.12 -24.33
N PRO A 59 -5.83 13.27 -23.98
CA PRO A 59 -5.73 13.85 -22.64
C PRO A 59 -6.44 12.96 -21.62
N THR A 60 -5.74 12.56 -20.56
CA THR A 60 -6.34 11.77 -19.48
C THR A 60 -6.69 12.64 -18.28
N GLU A 61 -7.97 12.66 -17.91
CA GLU A 61 -8.46 13.33 -16.70
C GLU A 61 -8.49 12.37 -15.51
N ILE A 62 -7.32 12.12 -14.91
CA ILE A 62 -7.21 11.20 -13.77
C ILE A 62 -7.48 11.93 -12.45
N LEU A 63 -7.10 13.20 -12.33
CA LEU A 63 -7.32 13.98 -11.11
C LEU A 63 -8.81 14.07 -10.76
N PHE A 64 -9.12 14.04 -9.47
CA PHE A 64 -10.48 14.05 -8.92
C PHE A 64 -11.32 12.80 -9.24
N THR A 65 -10.65 11.67 -9.49
CA THR A 65 -11.27 10.35 -9.65
C THR A 65 -10.83 9.38 -8.54
N LYS A 66 -11.57 8.28 -8.37
CA LYS A 66 -11.16 7.16 -7.51
C LYS A 66 -9.76 6.65 -7.85
N THR A 67 -9.40 6.65 -9.13
CA THR A 67 -8.10 6.18 -9.61
C THR A 67 -6.96 7.05 -9.07
N ALA A 68 -7.09 8.38 -9.07
CA ALA A 68 -6.08 9.27 -8.48
C ALA A 68 -5.90 9.00 -6.97
N VAL A 69 -7.00 8.79 -6.26
CA VAL A 69 -6.97 8.47 -4.82
C VAL A 69 -6.23 7.14 -4.59
N VAL A 70 -6.56 6.10 -5.35
CA VAL A 70 -5.88 4.79 -5.27
C VAL A 70 -4.39 4.92 -5.56
N ILE A 71 -3.98 5.65 -6.60
CA ILE A 71 -2.56 5.88 -6.92
C ILE A 71 -1.84 6.55 -5.74
N GLY A 72 -2.42 7.62 -5.20
CA GLY A 72 -1.85 8.35 -4.06
C GLY A 72 -1.69 7.48 -2.82
N LEU A 73 -2.72 6.68 -2.48
CA LEU A 73 -2.68 5.78 -1.33
C LEU A 73 -1.68 4.64 -1.53
N VAL A 74 -1.66 4.00 -2.71
CA VAL A 74 -0.70 2.94 -3.04
C VAL A 74 0.72 3.45 -2.91
N TYR A 75 1.01 4.64 -3.45
CA TYR A 75 2.33 5.25 -3.35
C TYR A 75 2.70 5.62 -1.90
N ALA A 76 1.75 6.20 -1.15
CA ALA A 76 1.97 6.59 0.24
C ALA A 76 2.27 5.40 1.15
N TYR A 77 1.65 4.25 0.90
CA TYR A 77 1.77 3.08 1.75
C TYR A 77 2.65 1.96 1.19
N LEU A 78 3.23 2.14 0.00
CA LEU A 78 4.11 1.15 -0.62
C LEU A 78 5.27 0.68 0.30
N PRO A 79 5.98 1.57 1.02
CA PRO A 79 7.07 1.15 1.89
C PRO A 79 6.61 0.25 3.04
N PHE A 80 5.43 0.53 3.60
CA PHE A 80 4.84 -0.24 4.70
C PHE A 80 4.47 -1.68 4.28
N MET A 81 4.20 -1.90 2.99
CA MET A 81 4.01 -3.26 2.46
C MET A 81 5.35 -3.94 2.14
N ILE A 82 6.29 -3.21 1.54
CA ILE A 82 7.55 -3.79 1.04
C ILE A 82 8.45 -4.24 2.19
N LEU A 83 8.59 -3.45 3.26
CA LEU A 83 9.56 -3.75 4.32
C LEU A 83 9.27 -5.06 5.07
N PRO A 84 8.04 -5.34 5.54
CA PRO A 84 7.74 -6.61 6.20
C PRO A 84 7.81 -7.81 5.26
N LEU A 85 7.38 -7.63 4.00
CA LEU A 85 7.54 -8.66 2.97
C LEU A 85 9.01 -9.01 2.75
N PHE A 86 9.84 -7.99 2.55
CA PHE A 86 11.27 -8.16 2.36
C PHE A 86 11.89 -8.88 3.57
N ALA A 87 11.60 -8.43 4.79
CA ALA A 87 12.12 -9.07 6.00
C ALA A 87 11.71 -10.55 6.14
N SER A 88 10.50 -10.91 5.69
CA SER A 88 10.04 -12.30 5.70
C SER A 88 10.70 -13.14 4.61
N ILE A 89 10.91 -12.59 3.40
CA ILE A 89 11.53 -13.30 2.28
C ILE A 89 13.04 -13.46 2.50
N ASP A 90 13.72 -12.46 3.05
CA ASP A 90 15.16 -12.49 3.32
C ASP A 90 15.55 -13.54 4.38
N ARG A 91 14.60 -13.92 5.25
CA ARG A 91 14.77 -14.98 6.26
C ARG A 91 14.41 -16.38 5.75
N LEU A 92 13.92 -16.51 4.52
CA LEU A 92 13.53 -17.81 3.96
C LEU A 92 14.77 -18.68 3.74
N ASP A 93 14.72 -19.93 4.20
CA ASP A 93 15.76 -20.91 3.87
C ASP A 93 15.59 -21.40 2.44
N TRP A 94 16.48 -20.96 1.55
CA TRP A 94 16.47 -21.31 0.13
C TRP A 94 16.67 -22.81 -0.13
N ARG A 95 17.21 -23.56 0.84
CA ARG A 95 17.32 -25.02 0.75
C ARG A 95 15.96 -25.70 0.63
N LEU A 96 14.89 -25.12 1.20
CA LEU A 96 13.53 -25.63 1.05
C LEU A 96 13.02 -25.50 -0.39
N VAL A 97 13.44 -24.44 -1.08
CA VAL A 97 13.10 -24.23 -2.50
C VAL A 97 13.90 -25.20 -3.37
N GLU A 98 15.18 -25.43 -3.06
CA GLU A 98 16.01 -26.43 -3.73
C GLU A 98 15.44 -27.85 -3.56
N ALA A 99 15.10 -28.25 -2.34
CA ALA A 99 14.49 -29.55 -2.06
C ALA A 99 13.16 -29.75 -2.81
N SER A 100 12.36 -28.69 -2.98
CA SER A 100 11.14 -28.79 -3.78
C SER A 100 11.43 -29.04 -5.26
N ARG A 101 12.53 -28.49 -5.80
CA ARG A 101 12.96 -28.74 -7.18
C ARG A 101 13.54 -30.14 -7.35
N ASP A 102 14.21 -30.69 -6.34
CA ASP A 102 14.68 -32.08 -6.32
C ASP A 102 13.50 -33.06 -6.36
N LEU A 103 12.35 -32.69 -5.80
CA LEU A 103 11.07 -33.39 -5.93
C LEU A 103 10.32 -33.07 -7.23
N TYR A 104 11.02 -32.59 -8.25
CA TYR A 104 10.49 -32.23 -9.58
C TYR A 104 9.42 -31.12 -9.56
N ALA A 105 9.37 -30.27 -8.52
CA ALA A 105 8.48 -29.11 -8.55
C ALA A 105 8.99 -28.05 -9.54
N SER A 106 8.11 -27.59 -10.42
CA SER A 106 8.39 -26.45 -11.30
C SER A 106 8.54 -25.14 -10.52
N GLY A 107 9.14 -24.11 -11.13
CA GLY A 107 9.30 -22.79 -10.49
C GLY A 107 7.99 -22.23 -9.89
N PRO A 108 6.87 -22.18 -10.65
CA PRO A 108 5.58 -21.75 -10.12
C PRO A 108 5.03 -22.66 -9.00
N ALA A 109 5.28 -23.97 -9.06
CA ALA A 109 4.87 -24.90 -8.03
C ALA A 109 5.65 -24.68 -6.72
N SER A 110 6.98 -24.53 -6.83
CA SER A 110 7.87 -24.21 -5.71
C SER A 110 7.48 -22.88 -5.05
N PHE A 111 7.17 -21.87 -5.88
CA PHE A 111 6.69 -20.58 -5.38
C PHE A 111 5.40 -20.70 -4.59
N ARG A 112 4.36 -21.33 -5.16
CA ARG A 112 3.04 -21.42 -4.53
C ARG A 112 3.00 -22.32 -3.30
N ARG A 113 3.81 -23.38 -3.27
CA ARG A 113 3.79 -24.39 -2.20
C ARG A 113 4.83 -24.17 -1.10
N VAL A 114 5.92 -23.45 -1.39
CA VAL A 114 7.01 -23.24 -0.43
C VAL A 114 7.18 -21.77 -0.13
N VAL A 115 7.53 -20.95 -1.14
CA VAL A 115 7.89 -19.54 -0.92
C VAL A 115 6.71 -18.74 -0.37
N LEU A 116 5.55 -18.82 -1.01
CA LEU A 116 4.38 -18.02 -0.64
C LEU A 116 3.91 -18.37 0.78
N PRO A 117 3.66 -19.64 1.15
CA PRO A 117 3.25 -20.00 2.52
C PRO A 117 4.26 -19.56 3.59
N LEU A 118 5.55 -19.81 3.37
CA LEU A 118 6.60 -19.46 4.33
C LEU A 118 6.80 -17.96 4.51
N THR A 119 6.36 -17.15 3.54
CA THR A 119 6.47 -15.68 3.59
C THR A 119 5.14 -14.98 3.85
N MET A 120 4.05 -15.75 4.06
CA MET A 120 2.74 -15.23 4.45
C MET A 120 2.77 -14.36 5.72
N PRO A 121 3.59 -14.64 6.76
CA PRO A 121 3.68 -13.75 7.92
C PRO A 121 4.06 -12.32 7.53
N GLY A 122 4.99 -12.16 6.57
CA GLY A 122 5.35 -10.85 6.01
C GLY A 122 4.23 -10.19 5.21
N VAL A 123 3.45 -10.98 4.44
CA VAL A 123 2.27 -10.48 3.72
C VAL A 123 1.25 -9.94 4.71
N ILE A 124 0.94 -10.70 5.76
CA ILE A 124 -0.05 -10.32 6.79
C ILE A 124 0.40 -9.06 7.53
N ALA A 125 1.67 -9.02 7.98
CA ALA A 125 2.22 -7.85 8.67
C ALA A 125 2.17 -6.59 7.79
N GLY A 126 2.58 -6.70 6.53
CA GLY A 126 2.51 -5.60 5.57
C GLY A 126 1.07 -5.15 5.31
N SER A 127 0.14 -6.08 5.12
CA SER A 127 -1.27 -5.76 4.90
C SER A 127 -1.89 -5.01 6.06
N ILE A 128 -1.56 -5.37 7.31
CA ILE A 128 -2.04 -4.65 8.50
C ILE A 128 -1.48 -3.22 8.54
N LEU A 129 -0.17 -3.07 8.30
CA LEU A 129 0.50 -1.76 8.28
C LEU A 129 0.01 -0.83 7.17
N VAL A 130 -0.60 -1.36 6.11
CA VAL A 130 -1.27 -0.57 5.06
C VAL A 130 -2.75 -0.35 5.38
N PHE A 131 -3.44 -1.37 5.89
CA PHE A 131 -4.88 -1.33 6.13
C PHE A 131 -5.25 -0.30 7.20
N VAL A 132 -4.56 -0.34 8.35
CA VAL A 132 -4.86 0.53 9.49
C VAL A 132 -4.81 2.02 9.11
N PRO A 133 -3.70 2.56 8.55
CA PRO A 133 -3.65 3.97 8.21
C PRO A 133 -4.50 4.32 6.97
N SER A 134 -4.74 3.39 6.04
CA SER A 134 -5.56 3.69 4.84
C SER A 134 -7.04 3.89 5.16
N MET A 135 -7.59 3.18 6.16
CA MET A 135 -8.97 3.37 6.64
C MET A 135 -9.23 4.77 7.20
N GLY A 136 -8.22 5.36 7.85
CA GLY A 136 -8.27 6.71 8.42
C GLY A 136 -7.77 7.82 7.49
N ALA A 137 -7.36 7.48 6.25
CA ALA A 137 -6.80 8.47 5.34
C ALA A 137 -7.88 9.46 4.87
N TYR A 138 -7.63 10.75 5.09
CA TYR A 138 -8.55 11.81 4.63
C TYR A 138 -7.86 12.82 3.70
N VAL A 139 -6.59 13.12 3.91
CA VAL A 139 -5.86 14.15 3.14
C VAL A 139 -5.67 13.77 1.67
N THR A 140 -5.21 12.55 1.39
CA THR A 140 -5.01 12.09 0.00
C THR A 140 -6.33 12.04 -0.78
N PRO A 141 -7.43 11.47 -0.25
CA PRO A 141 -8.74 11.56 -0.88
C PRO A 141 -9.23 12.99 -1.09
N GLU A 142 -9.02 13.88 -0.12
CA GLU A 142 -9.43 15.28 -0.23
C GLU A 142 -8.69 16.00 -1.37
N LEU A 143 -7.36 15.85 -1.41
CA LEU A 143 -6.52 16.54 -2.39
C LEU A 143 -6.58 15.95 -3.79
N LEU A 144 -6.66 14.62 -3.92
CA LEU A 144 -6.62 13.93 -5.21
C LEU A 144 -8.00 13.51 -5.73
N GLY A 145 -8.98 13.31 -4.84
CA GLY A 145 -10.36 12.94 -5.18
C GLY A 145 -11.30 14.15 -5.29
N GLY A 146 -10.85 15.33 -4.86
CA GLY A 146 -11.57 16.60 -5.08
C GLY A 146 -12.90 16.69 -4.33
N GLY A 147 -13.02 15.99 -3.19
CA GLY A 147 -14.23 15.96 -2.36
C GLY A 147 -15.43 15.21 -2.97
N LYS A 148 -15.34 14.77 -4.24
CA LYS A 148 -16.40 14.02 -4.92
C LYS A 148 -16.49 12.57 -4.45
N GLU A 149 -15.34 11.99 -4.11
CA GLU A 149 -15.21 10.62 -3.62
C GLU A 149 -14.88 10.65 -2.14
N THR A 150 -15.91 10.61 -1.30
CA THR A 150 -15.72 10.70 0.14
C THR A 150 -15.45 9.31 0.72
N LEU A 151 -14.20 9.07 1.14
CA LEU A 151 -13.88 7.93 2.00
C LEU A 151 -14.40 8.17 3.42
N LEU A 152 -14.57 7.09 4.19
CA LEU A 152 -15.04 7.14 5.58
C LEU A 152 -14.23 8.14 6.43
N GLY A 153 -12.90 8.14 6.31
CA GLY A 153 -12.02 9.07 7.02
C GLY A 153 -12.33 10.54 6.70
N SER A 154 -12.43 10.89 5.41
CA SER A 154 -12.82 12.23 4.97
C SER A 154 -14.22 12.61 5.45
N TYR A 155 -15.18 11.68 5.41
CA TYR A 155 -16.54 11.93 5.88
C TYR A 155 -16.58 12.31 7.36
N ILE A 156 -15.85 11.56 8.20
CA ILE A 156 -15.73 11.83 9.64
C ILE A 156 -15.17 13.24 9.86
N VAL A 157 -14.10 13.61 9.15
CA VAL A 157 -13.50 14.95 9.25
C VAL A 157 -14.50 16.04 8.88
N THR A 158 -15.29 15.84 7.83
CA THR A 158 -16.36 16.77 7.42
C THR A 158 -17.42 16.95 8.50
N GLN A 159 -17.75 15.89 9.27
CA GLN A 159 -18.69 16.02 10.39
C GLN A 159 -18.16 16.94 11.49
N PHE A 160 -16.84 16.89 11.78
CA PHE A 160 -16.23 17.76 12.79
C PHE A 160 -16.02 19.20 12.30
N LEU A 161 -15.42 19.37 11.12
CA LEU A 161 -14.92 20.68 10.67
C LEU A 161 -15.97 21.49 9.90
N THR A 162 -16.75 20.84 9.05
CA THR A 162 -17.70 21.52 8.15
C THR A 162 -19.10 21.54 8.75
N ALA A 163 -19.65 20.37 9.09
CA ALA A 163 -20.99 20.24 9.65
C ALA A 163 -21.05 20.66 11.12
N ARG A 164 -19.90 20.72 11.81
CA ARG A 164 -19.77 20.97 13.26
C ARG A 164 -20.69 20.07 14.09
N ASN A 165 -20.93 18.85 13.61
CA ASN A 165 -21.71 17.82 14.27
C ASN A 165 -20.77 16.86 15.00
N TRP A 166 -20.24 17.35 16.13
CA TRP A 166 -19.30 16.62 16.98
C TRP A 166 -19.87 15.28 17.48
N PRO A 167 -21.16 15.16 17.89
CA PRO A 167 -21.73 13.88 18.29
C PRO A 167 -21.67 12.82 17.19
N VAL A 168 -22.07 13.15 15.96
CA VAL A 168 -22.03 12.21 14.84
C VAL A 168 -20.58 11.89 14.47
N GLY A 169 -19.71 12.88 14.35
CA GLY A 169 -18.28 12.66 14.08
C GLY A 169 -17.62 11.73 15.11
N ALA A 170 -17.92 11.90 16.40
CA ALA A 170 -17.41 11.05 17.47
C ALA A 170 -17.94 9.61 17.35
N SER A 171 -19.24 9.42 17.15
CA SER A 171 -19.85 8.09 17.01
C SER A 171 -19.25 7.30 15.84
N LEU A 172 -19.08 7.93 14.68
CA LEU A 172 -18.46 7.32 13.49
C LEU A 172 -16.99 6.98 13.73
N SER A 173 -16.25 7.83 14.45
CA SER A 173 -14.85 7.55 14.83
C SER A 173 -14.74 6.33 15.74
N PHE A 174 -15.63 6.20 16.72
CA PHE A 174 -15.68 5.03 17.60
C PHE A 174 -16.02 3.75 16.84
N VAL A 175 -17.00 3.80 15.94
CA VAL A 175 -17.37 2.65 15.10
C VAL A 175 -16.21 2.25 14.19
N LEU A 176 -15.57 3.22 13.52
CA LEU A 176 -14.42 2.96 12.66
C LEU A 176 -13.26 2.32 13.45
N MET A 177 -12.94 2.87 14.62
CA MET A 177 -11.92 2.33 15.52
C MET A 177 -12.25 0.90 15.96
N ALA A 178 -13.50 0.61 16.32
CA ALA A 178 -13.93 -0.73 16.71
C ALA A 178 -13.78 -1.73 15.55
N VAL A 179 -14.22 -1.35 14.33
CA VAL A 179 -14.06 -2.18 13.13
C VAL A 179 -12.59 -2.44 12.82
N MET A 180 -11.75 -1.41 12.90
CA MET A 180 -10.30 -1.55 12.68
C MET A 180 -9.66 -2.47 13.72
N LEU A 181 -10.02 -2.33 15.00
CA LEU A 181 -9.51 -3.17 16.08
C LEU A 181 -9.92 -4.63 15.89
N VAL A 182 -11.21 -4.90 15.66
CA VAL A 182 -11.73 -6.26 15.43
C VAL A 182 -11.07 -6.89 14.21
N SER A 183 -10.97 -6.16 13.10
CA SER A 183 -10.32 -6.63 11.87
C SER A 183 -8.86 -7.00 12.15
N THR A 184 -8.12 -6.12 12.83
CA THR A 184 -6.71 -6.33 13.15
C THR A 184 -6.53 -7.55 14.07
N ILE A 185 -7.37 -7.71 15.10
CA ILE A 185 -7.33 -8.88 16.00
C ILE A 185 -7.61 -10.18 15.23
N ILE A 186 -8.64 -10.21 14.37
CA ILE A 186 -8.96 -11.39 13.56
C ILE A 186 -7.77 -11.75 12.67
N TYR A 187 -7.18 -10.75 11.99
CA TYR A 187 -6.01 -10.95 11.14
C TYR A 187 -4.80 -11.49 11.92
N PHE A 188 -4.49 -10.94 13.10
CA PHE A 188 -3.40 -11.45 13.94
C PHE A 188 -3.65 -12.89 14.42
N ARG A 189 -4.87 -13.21 14.86
CA ARG A 189 -5.21 -14.56 15.34
C ARG A 189 -5.21 -15.59 14.22
N ALA A 190 -5.61 -15.22 13.01
CA ALA A 190 -5.54 -16.09 11.84
C ALA A 190 -4.08 -16.30 11.39
N GLY A 191 -3.25 -15.24 11.43
CA GLY A 191 -1.83 -15.33 11.12
C GLY A 191 -1.03 -16.18 12.11
N ALA A 192 -1.32 -16.06 13.41
CA ALA A 192 -0.66 -16.85 14.46
C ALA A 192 -1.00 -18.35 14.43
N LYS A 193 -2.12 -18.76 13.81
CA LYS A 193 -2.48 -20.18 13.64
C LYS A 193 -1.77 -20.87 12.47
N ASN A 194 -1.15 -20.10 11.58
CA ASN A 194 -0.45 -20.58 10.38
C ASN A 194 1.09 -20.50 10.51
N LEU A 195 1.59 -20.17 11.70
CA LEU A 195 3.01 -20.21 12.11
C LEU A 195 3.26 -21.48 12.92
#